data_AF-A0A2N9GBS6-F1
#
_entry.id   AF-A0A2N9GBS6-F1
#
_cell.length_a   1.000
_cell.length_b   1.000
_cell.length_c   1.000
_cell.angle_alpha   90.00
_cell.angle_beta   90.00
_cell.angle_gamma   90.00
#
_symmetry.space_group_name_H-M   'P 1'
#
loop_
_entity.id
_entity.type
_entity.pdbx_description
1 polymer ?
#
loop_
_entity_poly.entity_id
_entity_poly.type
_entity_poly.pdbx_seq_one_letter_code
_entity_poly.pdbx_strand_id
1 'polypeptide(L)'
;MGWKKREQRRRRGAPANFKDEREGAIVEAIESVELKKQDWHIISIGTSNQALDPQGSAGSVSDKMDPKELVNLCETLNPHNKPGRLTIITRMGADNMRLKLPHLIRAVRQAGLIVTWVSDPMHGNTIKAPSGLKTRPVDAIRAELRAFFDVHEQEGSYPGGVHLEMTGQNVTECIGGSKAVTFEDLNSRYHTHCDPRLNASQSLELAFAIAERLRKKRLKSGNDFQR
;
A
#
# COMPACT_ATOMS: atom_id res chain seq x y z
N MET A 1 25.99 -14.81 27.64
CA MET A 1 25.78 -13.81 28.72
C MET A 1 25.57 -12.35 28.24
N GLY A 2 25.52 -12.05 26.93
CA GLY A 2 25.43 -10.67 26.42
C GLY A 2 24.05 -10.11 26.09
N TRP A 3 22.98 -10.92 26.14
CA TRP A 3 21.63 -10.49 25.73
C TRP A 3 20.89 -9.69 26.81
N LYS A 4 20.94 -10.11 28.08
CA LYS A 4 20.22 -9.44 29.18
C LYS A 4 20.67 -8.00 29.48
N LYS A 5 21.88 -7.59 29.07
CA LYS A 5 22.41 -6.22 29.30
C LYS A 5 21.99 -5.20 28.24
N ARG A 6 21.52 -5.61 27.05
CA ARG A 6 21.03 -4.68 26.01
C ARG A 6 19.57 -4.26 26.24
N GLU A 7 18.76 -5.12 26.85
CA GLU A 7 17.37 -4.83 27.23
C GLU A 7 17.26 -3.66 28.22
N GLN A 8 18.17 -3.59 29.21
CA GLN A 8 18.13 -2.57 30.26
C GLN A 8 18.54 -1.17 29.82
N ARG A 9 19.24 -1.01 28.69
CA ARG A 9 19.65 0.31 28.18
C ARG A 9 18.64 0.98 27.25
N ARG A 10 17.65 0.25 26.70
CA ARG A 10 16.59 0.84 25.86
C ARG A 10 15.40 1.42 26.65
N ARG A 11 15.31 1.16 27.96
CA ARG A 11 14.24 1.68 28.83
C ARG A 11 14.42 3.13 29.32
N ARG A 12 15.45 3.85 28.86
CA ARG A 12 15.68 5.26 29.24
C ARG A 12 15.68 6.13 27.99
N GLY A 13 14.50 6.60 27.56
CA GLY A 13 14.42 7.61 26.51
C GLY A 13 13.19 7.61 25.60
N ALA A 14 12.07 6.99 25.97
CA ALA A 14 10.82 7.27 25.27
C ALA A 14 10.17 8.53 25.89
N PRO A 15 9.82 9.57 25.10
CA PRO A 15 9.10 10.72 25.62
C PRO A 15 7.71 10.28 26.10
N ALA A 16 7.39 10.69 27.33
CA ALA A 16 6.11 10.44 27.96
C ALA A 16 5.00 11.20 27.24
N ASN A 17 4.23 10.52 26.38
CA ASN A 17 2.82 10.77 26.09
C ASN A 17 2.31 9.81 24.99
N PHE A 18 2.16 8.53 25.32
CA PHE A 18 1.30 7.60 24.60
C PHE A 18 0.38 6.97 25.63
N LYS A 19 -0.94 7.19 25.51
CA LYS A 19 -1.94 6.77 26.50
C LYS A 19 -2.47 5.34 26.31
N ASP A 20 -1.96 4.59 25.33
CA ASP A 20 -2.30 3.18 25.19
C ASP A 20 -1.07 2.38 24.74
N GLU A 21 -0.58 1.51 25.61
CA GLU A 21 0.55 0.61 25.34
C GLU A 21 0.25 -0.35 24.17
N ARG A 22 -1.04 -0.60 23.85
CA ARG A 22 -1.45 -1.40 22.69
C ARG A 22 -1.28 -0.67 21.36
N GLU A 23 -1.48 0.66 21.33
CA GLU A 23 -1.22 1.46 20.13
C GLU A 23 0.29 1.53 19.84
N GLY A 24 1.12 1.67 20.87
CA GLY A 24 2.58 1.67 20.74
C GLY A 24 3.13 0.35 20.19
N ALA A 25 2.64 -0.79 20.69
CA ALA A 25 3.07 -2.11 20.22
C ALA A 25 2.61 -2.41 18.78
N ILE A 26 1.45 -1.89 18.35
CA ILE A 26 0.97 -2.03 16.97
C ILE A 26 1.75 -1.13 16.02
N VAL A 27 2.10 0.10 16.43
CA VAL A 27 2.96 1.00 15.64
C VAL A 27 4.35 0.39 15.49
N GLU A 28 4.96 -0.14 16.55
CA GLU A 28 6.23 -0.88 16.45
C GLU A 28 6.11 -2.13 15.57
N ALA A 29 4.98 -2.84 15.61
CA ALA A 29 4.73 -3.99 14.74
C ALA A 29 4.59 -3.57 13.26
N ILE A 30 3.96 -2.42 12.98
CA ILE A 30 3.81 -1.86 11.64
C ILE A 30 5.15 -1.29 11.13
N GLU A 31 5.94 -0.62 11.98
CA GLU A 31 7.32 -0.23 11.68
C GLU A 31 8.23 -1.45 11.45
N SER A 32 7.95 -2.58 12.12
CA SER A 32 8.66 -3.85 11.87
C SER A 32 8.26 -4.55 10.57
N VAL A 33 7.23 -4.08 9.87
CA VAL A 33 6.94 -4.42 8.45
C VAL A 33 7.79 -3.56 7.50
N GLU A 34 8.86 -2.94 7.99
CA GLU A 34 9.99 -2.55 7.15
C GLU A 34 10.66 -3.83 6.63
N LEU A 35 10.17 -4.28 5.47
CA LEU A 35 10.68 -5.42 4.72
C LEU A 35 12.21 -5.33 4.67
N LYS A 36 12.87 -6.28 5.33
CA LYS A 36 14.33 -6.45 5.30
C LYS A 36 14.78 -6.32 3.85
N LYS A 37 15.59 -5.30 3.56
CA LYS A 37 16.35 -5.10 2.32
C LYS A 37 17.33 -6.26 2.11
N GLN A 38 16.83 -7.41 1.68
CA GLN A 38 17.63 -8.50 1.15
C GLN A 38 16.95 -8.99 -0.13
N ASP A 39 17.49 -8.53 -1.26
CA ASP A 39 17.34 -9.06 -2.62
C ASP A 39 15.91 -9.26 -3.16
N TRP A 40 15.00 -8.35 -2.85
CA TRP A 40 13.76 -8.18 -3.61
C TRP A 40 13.97 -7.13 -4.68
N HIS A 41 13.98 -7.54 -5.93
CA HIS A 41 13.75 -6.61 -7.03
C HIS A 41 12.27 -6.20 -6.99
N ILE A 42 11.93 -5.18 -6.21
CA ILE A 42 10.64 -4.49 -6.31
C ILE A 42 10.68 -3.71 -7.63
N ILE A 43 10.39 -4.41 -8.73
CA ILE A 43 10.21 -3.75 -10.02
C ILE A 43 8.79 -3.27 -10.04
N SER A 44 8.65 -2.03 -9.61
CA SER A 44 7.44 -1.29 -9.78
C SER A 44 7.37 -0.98 -11.30
N ILE A 45 6.31 -1.43 -11.98
CA ILE A 45 6.10 -1.22 -13.43
C ILE A 45 5.26 0.04 -13.64
N GLY A 46 5.76 1.06 -14.33
CA GLY A 46 4.96 2.25 -14.65
C GLY A 46 5.15 2.79 -16.05
N THR A 47 4.03 3.15 -16.67
CA THR A 47 3.96 3.88 -17.94
C THR A 47 4.16 5.37 -17.66
N SER A 48 5.41 5.80 -17.58
CA SER A 48 5.80 7.11 -18.12
C SER A 48 6.60 6.81 -19.37
N ASN A 49 6.10 7.29 -20.52
CA ASN A 49 6.69 7.16 -21.86
C ASN A 49 8.18 6.77 -21.88
N GLN A 50 8.45 5.55 -22.32
CA GLN A 50 9.69 5.06 -22.92
C GLN A 50 11.01 5.20 -22.14
N ALA A 51 11.85 4.19 -22.37
CA ALA A 51 13.25 4.05 -22.03
C ALA A 51 13.53 3.47 -20.63
N LEU A 52 14.19 2.31 -20.69
CA LEU A 52 15.05 1.75 -19.66
C LEU A 52 15.97 2.86 -19.12
N ASP A 53 15.62 3.43 -17.97
CA ASP A 53 16.51 4.33 -17.24
C ASP A 53 17.50 3.48 -16.41
N PRO A 54 18.82 3.59 -16.61
CA PRO A 54 19.83 2.93 -15.80
C PRO A 54 19.89 3.45 -14.35
N GLN A 55 19.09 4.46 -14.00
CA GLN A 55 19.06 5.11 -12.69
C GLN A 55 17.74 4.88 -11.92
N GLY A 56 17.30 3.62 -11.81
CA GLY A 56 16.58 3.14 -10.61
C GLY A 56 15.28 3.86 -10.17
N SER A 57 14.53 4.48 -11.08
CA SER A 57 13.19 4.99 -10.76
C SER A 57 12.13 3.87 -10.90
N ALA A 58 11.56 3.45 -9.77
CA ALA A 58 10.54 2.41 -9.68
C ALA A 58 9.17 2.95 -10.15
N GLY A 59 8.63 2.49 -11.29
CA GLY A 59 7.36 2.99 -11.88
C GLY A 59 6.10 2.28 -11.34
N SER A 60 4.86 2.73 -11.53
CA SER A 60 3.66 2.03 -10.99
C SER A 60 2.52 1.92 -12.01
N VAL A 61 1.69 0.87 -11.90
CA VAL A 61 0.66 0.56 -12.90
C VAL A 61 -0.55 1.46 -12.68
N SER A 62 -0.76 2.37 -13.63
CA SER A 62 -1.89 3.30 -13.65
C SER A 62 -3.12 2.72 -14.34
N ASP A 63 -4.23 3.47 -14.31
CA ASP A 63 -5.50 3.19 -14.99
C ASP A 63 -5.38 3.17 -16.53
N LYS A 64 -4.25 3.64 -17.08
CA LYS A 64 -3.95 3.70 -18.51
C LYS A 64 -3.15 2.50 -19.03
N MET A 65 -2.73 1.59 -18.15
CA MET A 65 -1.94 0.42 -18.56
C MET A 65 -2.71 -0.46 -19.53
N ASP A 66 -2.09 -0.78 -20.67
CA ASP A 66 -2.61 -1.76 -21.61
C ASP A 66 -2.28 -3.20 -21.13
N PRO A 67 -3.24 -4.15 -21.16
CA PRO A 67 -2.97 -5.51 -20.72
C PRO A 67 -1.88 -6.25 -21.50
N LYS A 68 -1.72 -5.98 -22.81
CA LYS A 68 -0.68 -6.63 -23.63
C LYS A 68 0.70 -6.05 -23.30
N GLU A 69 0.77 -4.72 -23.14
CA GLU A 69 2.00 -4.07 -22.70
C GLU A 69 2.45 -4.60 -21.33
N LEU A 70 1.52 -4.76 -20.39
CA LEU A 70 1.82 -5.35 -19.08
C LEU A 70 2.39 -6.77 -19.19
N VAL A 71 1.81 -7.63 -20.03
CA VAL A 71 2.31 -8.99 -20.26
C VAL A 71 3.74 -8.96 -20.82
N ASN A 72 4.01 -8.16 -21.84
CA ASN A 72 5.34 -8.01 -22.44
C ASN A 72 6.39 -7.53 -21.41
N LEU A 73 6.01 -6.58 -20.55
CA LEU A 73 6.86 -6.11 -19.46
C LEU A 73 7.13 -7.23 -18.44
N CYS A 74 6.12 -8.02 -18.09
CA CYS A 74 6.29 -9.14 -17.17
C CYS A 74 7.24 -10.22 -17.73
N GLU A 75 7.11 -10.57 -19.01
CA GLU A 75 8.00 -11.53 -19.68
C GLU A 75 9.45 -11.02 -19.75
N THR A 76 9.62 -9.73 -20.01
CA THR A 76 10.95 -9.10 -20.06
C THR A 76 11.61 -9.06 -18.68
N LEU A 77 10.86 -8.72 -17.63
CA LEU A 77 11.38 -8.50 -16.28
C LEU A 77 11.46 -9.77 -15.43
N ASN A 78 10.70 -10.80 -15.80
CA ASN A 78 10.69 -12.12 -15.16
C ASN A 78 10.71 -13.25 -16.20
N PRO A 79 11.76 -13.37 -17.03
CA PRO A 79 11.79 -14.31 -18.15
C PRO A 79 11.76 -15.79 -17.74
N HIS A 80 12.12 -16.09 -16.50
CA HIS A 80 12.03 -17.44 -15.93
C HIS A 80 10.76 -17.67 -15.11
N ASN A 81 9.83 -16.71 -15.12
CA ASN A 81 8.55 -16.74 -14.41
C ASN A 81 8.69 -17.16 -12.93
N LYS A 82 9.73 -16.69 -12.25
CA LYS A 82 10.05 -17.09 -10.88
C LYS A 82 9.00 -16.48 -9.92
N PRO A 83 8.28 -17.28 -9.11
CA PRO A 83 7.34 -16.77 -8.13
C PRO A 83 8.01 -15.78 -7.15
N GLY A 84 7.32 -14.69 -6.83
CA GLY A 84 7.81 -13.64 -5.93
C GLY A 84 8.89 -12.72 -6.52
N ARG A 85 9.36 -12.97 -7.75
CA ARG A 85 10.39 -12.13 -8.39
C ARG A 85 9.86 -10.79 -8.91
N LEU A 86 8.58 -10.73 -9.26
CA LEU A 86 7.94 -9.56 -9.84
C LEU A 86 6.70 -9.17 -9.04
N THR A 87 6.60 -7.88 -8.72
CA THR A 87 5.48 -7.29 -7.99
C THR A 87 4.87 -6.19 -8.83
N ILE A 88 3.58 -6.29 -9.10
CA ILE A 88 2.81 -5.27 -9.80
C ILE A 88 2.13 -4.37 -8.77
N ILE A 89 2.54 -3.11 -8.71
CA ILE A 89 1.93 -2.09 -7.83
C ILE A 89 0.89 -1.29 -8.62
N THR A 90 -0.38 -1.43 -8.28
CA THR A 90 -1.51 -0.77 -8.97
C THR A 90 -1.96 0.47 -8.21
N ARG A 91 -2.12 1.59 -8.92
CA ARG A 91 -2.65 2.87 -8.42
C ARG A 91 -3.60 3.48 -9.44
N MET A 92 -4.90 3.44 -9.19
CA MET A 92 -5.90 3.77 -10.22
C MET A 92 -7.01 4.68 -9.71
N GLY A 93 -7.19 4.79 -8.40
CA GLY A 93 -8.45 5.26 -7.82
C GLY A 93 -9.50 4.15 -7.78
N ALA A 94 -10.47 4.26 -6.87
CA ALA A 94 -11.41 3.18 -6.58
C ALA A 94 -12.29 2.74 -7.77
N ASP A 95 -12.74 3.68 -8.59
CA ASP A 95 -13.63 3.38 -9.72
C ASP A 95 -12.87 2.71 -10.86
N ASN A 96 -11.73 3.27 -11.24
CA ASN A 96 -10.86 2.67 -12.26
C ASN A 96 -10.31 1.32 -11.79
N MET A 97 -10.02 1.14 -10.51
CA MET A 97 -9.60 -0.16 -9.97
C MET A 97 -10.64 -1.25 -10.30
N ARG A 98 -11.93 -0.96 -10.09
CA ARG A 98 -13.02 -1.91 -10.41
C ARG A 98 -13.17 -2.17 -11.90
N LEU A 99 -12.92 -1.16 -12.72
CA LEU A 99 -13.09 -1.26 -14.17
C LEU A 99 -11.89 -1.88 -14.88
N LYS A 100 -10.66 -1.57 -14.46
CA LYS A 100 -9.43 -1.85 -15.22
C LYS A 100 -8.66 -3.05 -14.70
N LEU A 101 -8.52 -3.18 -13.38
CA LEU A 101 -7.73 -4.26 -12.78
C LEU A 101 -8.19 -5.67 -13.20
N PRO A 102 -9.50 -5.99 -13.35
CA PRO A 102 -9.93 -7.30 -13.83
C PRO A 102 -9.29 -7.70 -15.17
N HIS A 103 -9.16 -6.74 -16.10
CA HIS A 103 -8.58 -7.00 -17.42
C HIS A 103 -7.07 -7.31 -17.33
N LEU A 104 -6.35 -6.60 -16.46
CA LEU A 104 -4.92 -6.84 -16.23
C LEU A 104 -4.67 -8.20 -15.58
N ILE A 105 -5.45 -8.55 -14.55
CA ILE A 105 -5.37 -9.85 -13.88
C ILE A 105 -5.61 -10.98 -14.88
N ARG A 106 -6.64 -10.86 -15.72
CA ARG A 106 -6.98 -11.87 -16.73
C ARG A 106 -5.87 -12.04 -17.77
N ALA A 107 -5.27 -10.95 -18.25
CA ALA A 107 -4.18 -11.00 -19.23
C ALA A 107 -2.94 -11.69 -18.66
N VAL A 108 -2.49 -11.29 -17.45
CA VAL A 108 -1.36 -11.93 -16.76
C VAL A 108 -1.62 -13.42 -16.52
N ARG A 109 -2.83 -13.77 -16.09
CA ARG A 109 -3.25 -15.17 -15.88
C ARG A 109 -3.25 -15.97 -17.19
N GLN A 110 -3.78 -15.41 -18.28
CA GLN A 110 -3.82 -16.07 -19.59
C GLN A 110 -2.42 -16.31 -20.15
N ALA A 111 -1.48 -15.40 -19.88
CA ALA A 111 -0.07 -15.56 -20.23
C ALA A 111 0.68 -16.55 -19.31
N GLY A 112 0.03 -17.12 -18.29
CA GLY A 112 0.67 -18.06 -17.35
C GLY A 112 1.71 -17.42 -16.43
N LEU A 113 1.69 -16.10 -16.29
CA LEU A 113 2.69 -15.35 -15.53
C LEU A 113 2.35 -15.30 -14.04
N ILE A 114 3.39 -15.41 -13.20
CA ILE A 114 3.29 -15.41 -11.75
C ILE A 114 3.86 -14.09 -11.21
N VAL A 115 2.98 -13.30 -10.59
CA VAL A 115 3.29 -11.97 -10.05
C VAL A 115 2.65 -11.77 -8.69
N THR A 116 3.20 -10.85 -7.90
CA THR A 116 2.58 -10.37 -6.65
C THR A 116 1.81 -9.09 -6.94
N TRP A 117 0.51 -9.05 -6.66
CA TRP A 117 -0.30 -7.84 -6.81
C TRP A 117 -0.27 -7.00 -5.54
N VAL A 118 0.02 -5.71 -5.64
CA VAL A 118 0.06 -4.78 -4.51
C VAL A 118 -0.75 -3.54 -4.87
N SER A 119 -1.60 -3.07 -3.95
CA SER A 119 -2.31 -1.80 -4.12
C SER A 119 -1.48 -0.65 -3.56
N ASP A 120 -1.34 0.42 -4.34
CA ASP A 120 -0.95 1.75 -3.85
C ASP A 120 -2.17 2.67 -3.92
N PRO A 121 -2.94 2.78 -2.83
CA PRO A 121 -4.15 3.60 -2.78
C PRO A 121 -3.83 5.08 -2.53
N MET A 122 -2.56 5.49 -2.51
CA MET A 122 -2.18 6.86 -2.14
C MET A 122 -2.14 7.74 -3.39
N HIS A 123 -1.33 7.33 -4.37
CA HIS A 123 -0.94 8.21 -5.46
C HIS A 123 -2.06 8.50 -6.47
N GLY A 124 -2.95 7.52 -6.71
CA GLY A 124 -4.12 7.69 -7.56
C GLY A 124 -5.19 8.65 -7.00
N ASN A 125 -5.13 8.98 -5.71
CA ASN A 125 -6.17 9.74 -5.00
C ASN A 125 -5.72 11.14 -4.54
N THR A 126 -4.67 11.70 -5.17
CA THR A 126 -4.16 13.02 -4.81
C THR A 126 -5.02 14.13 -5.42
N ILE A 127 -5.47 15.07 -4.59
CA ILE A 127 -6.21 16.27 -4.97
C ILE A 127 -5.47 17.53 -4.52
N LYS A 128 -5.86 18.70 -5.04
CA LYS A 128 -5.41 20.01 -4.52
C LYS A 128 -6.49 20.62 -3.64
N ALA A 129 -6.11 21.01 -2.43
CA ALA A 129 -6.95 21.77 -1.52
C ALA A 129 -7.16 23.22 -2.01
N PRO A 130 -8.19 23.93 -1.51
CA PRO A 130 -8.37 25.36 -1.81
C PRO A 130 -7.14 26.23 -1.45
N SER A 131 -6.35 25.82 -0.46
CA SER A 131 -5.08 26.46 -0.08
C SER A 131 -3.93 26.24 -1.07
N GLY A 132 -4.13 25.40 -2.11
CA GLY A 132 -3.10 25.01 -3.08
C GLY A 132 -2.24 23.81 -2.65
N LEU A 133 -2.32 23.39 -1.38
CA LEU A 133 -1.63 22.20 -0.89
C LEU A 133 -2.20 20.94 -1.53
N LYS A 134 -1.32 19.96 -1.84
CA LYS A 134 -1.78 18.62 -2.18
C LYS A 134 -2.37 17.97 -0.93
N THR A 135 -3.38 17.15 -1.09
CA THR A 135 -3.89 16.27 -0.03
C THR A 135 -4.52 15.03 -0.64
N ARG A 136 -4.85 14.06 0.20
CA ARG A 136 -5.52 12.82 -0.18
C ARG A 136 -6.67 12.57 0.79
N PRO A 137 -7.92 12.40 0.32
CA PRO A 137 -9.02 12.01 1.19
C PRO A 137 -8.82 10.57 1.68
N VAL A 138 -8.78 10.37 3.01
CA VAL A 138 -8.63 9.04 3.60
C VAL A 138 -9.73 8.08 3.13
N ASP A 139 -10.95 8.57 2.90
CA ASP A 139 -12.05 7.75 2.39
C ASP A 139 -11.83 7.29 0.93
N ALA A 140 -11.17 8.09 0.10
CA ALA A 140 -10.80 7.67 -1.25
C ALA A 140 -9.73 6.56 -1.21
N ILE A 141 -8.72 6.71 -0.34
CA ILE A 141 -7.69 5.68 -0.08
C ILE A 141 -8.36 4.37 0.38
N ARG A 142 -9.31 4.45 1.33
CA ARG A 142 -10.08 3.29 1.81
C ARG A 142 -10.93 2.67 0.71
N ALA A 143 -11.55 3.47 -0.15
CA ALA A 143 -12.39 3.00 -1.24
C ALA A 143 -11.57 2.21 -2.28
N GLU A 144 -10.36 2.66 -2.61
CA GLU A 144 -9.45 1.96 -3.51
C GLU A 144 -8.94 0.65 -2.90
N LEU A 145 -8.58 0.64 -1.62
CA LEU A 145 -8.24 -0.61 -0.91
C LEU A 145 -9.38 -1.62 -0.97
N ARG A 146 -10.62 -1.19 -0.67
CA ARG A 146 -11.79 -2.06 -0.78
C ARG A 146 -11.96 -2.60 -2.19
N ALA A 147 -11.85 -1.73 -3.20
CA ALA A 147 -11.94 -2.09 -4.61
C ALA A 147 -10.92 -3.17 -4.99
N PHE A 148 -9.67 -3.00 -4.57
CA PHE A 148 -8.59 -3.95 -4.83
C PHE A 148 -8.90 -5.34 -4.26
N PHE A 149 -9.33 -5.42 -3.00
CA PHE A 149 -9.74 -6.70 -2.40
C PHE A 149 -10.97 -7.31 -3.10
N ASP A 150 -11.98 -6.49 -3.42
CA ASP A 150 -13.21 -6.94 -4.08
C ASP A 150 -12.92 -7.53 -5.48
N VAL A 151 -12.08 -6.85 -6.27
CA VAL A 151 -11.67 -7.31 -7.61
C VAL A 151 -10.90 -8.63 -7.51
N HIS A 152 -9.95 -8.74 -6.57
CA HIS A 152 -9.22 -9.99 -6.41
C HIS A 152 -10.13 -11.17 -5.98
N GLU A 153 -11.10 -10.91 -5.10
CA GLU A 153 -12.11 -11.91 -4.71
C GLU A 153 -12.96 -12.34 -5.92
N GLN A 154 -13.43 -11.39 -6.73
CA GLN A 154 -14.23 -11.66 -7.94
C GLN A 154 -13.45 -12.42 -9.02
N GLU A 155 -12.17 -12.07 -9.24
CA GLU A 155 -11.33 -12.71 -10.25
C GLU A 155 -10.73 -14.05 -9.80
N GLY A 156 -10.95 -14.45 -8.53
CA GLY A 156 -10.34 -15.64 -7.94
C GLY A 156 -8.82 -15.55 -7.83
N SER A 157 -8.29 -14.34 -7.62
CA SER A 157 -6.84 -14.06 -7.55
C SER A 157 -6.42 -13.61 -6.15
N TYR A 158 -5.12 -13.39 -5.94
CA TYR A 158 -4.57 -13.10 -4.61
C TYR A 158 -4.15 -11.63 -4.45
N PRO A 159 -4.74 -10.88 -3.50
CA PRO A 159 -4.28 -9.54 -3.13
C PRO A 159 -3.00 -9.67 -2.28
N GLY A 160 -1.84 -9.45 -2.90
CA GLY A 160 -0.53 -9.74 -2.34
C GLY A 160 -0.01 -8.74 -1.29
N GLY A 161 -0.48 -7.49 -1.30
CA GLY A 161 -0.08 -6.50 -0.31
C GLY A 161 -0.60 -5.10 -0.57
N VAL A 162 -0.14 -4.16 0.25
CA VAL A 162 -0.45 -2.72 0.13
C VAL A 162 0.85 -1.92 0.30
N HIS A 163 1.00 -0.87 -0.50
CA HIS A 163 2.08 0.11 -0.43
C HIS A 163 1.51 1.45 0.05
N LEU A 164 1.94 1.93 1.21
CA LEU A 164 1.43 3.17 1.83
C LEU A 164 2.57 4.17 2.09
N GLU A 165 2.25 5.44 1.93
CA GLU A 165 3.08 6.55 2.43
C GLU A 165 2.53 7.00 3.79
N MET A 166 3.29 6.76 4.85
CA MET A 166 2.86 7.05 6.22
C MET A 166 3.97 7.63 7.09
N THR A 167 3.59 8.19 8.23
CA THR A 167 4.50 8.58 9.30
C THR A 167 3.86 8.38 10.67
N GLY A 168 4.67 7.98 11.66
CA GLY A 168 4.26 7.92 13.07
C GLY A 168 4.00 9.30 13.70
N GLN A 169 4.32 10.38 12.99
CA GLN A 169 4.09 11.74 13.46
C GLN A 169 2.61 12.15 13.33
N ASN A 170 2.18 13.04 14.21
CA ASN A 170 0.83 13.62 14.17
C ASN A 170 0.76 14.76 13.15
N VAL A 171 0.80 14.41 11.86
CA VAL A 171 0.73 15.35 10.73
C VAL A 171 -0.71 15.52 10.22
N THR A 172 -0.97 16.63 9.53
CA THR A 172 -2.26 16.98 8.92
C THR A 172 -2.12 17.04 7.40
N GLU A 173 -1.56 16.00 6.79
CA GLU A 173 -1.25 15.97 5.35
C GLU A 173 -2.41 15.37 4.52
N CYS A 174 -3.09 14.34 5.04
CA CYS A 174 -4.29 13.74 4.44
C CYS A 174 -5.56 14.19 5.17
N ILE A 175 -6.60 14.57 4.43
CA ILE A 175 -7.91 14.97 5.00
C ILE A 175 -8.80 13.77 5.37
N GLY A 176 -9.65 13.97 6.37
CA GLY A 176 -10.58 12.96 6.89
C GLY A 176 -9.92 11.99 7.87
N GLY A 177 -10.43 10.75 7.90
CA GLY A 177 -10.11 9.75 8.91
C GLY A 177 -10.83 10.00 10.23
N SER A 178 -10.65 9.10 11.20
CA SER A 178 -11.32 9.15 12.51
C SER A 178 -11.16 10.46 13.31
N LYS A 179 -10.05 11.18 13.15
CA LYS A 179 -9.79 12.48 13.80
C LYS A 179 -10.21 13.70 12.95
N ALA A 180 -10.89 13.46 11.82
CA ALA A 180 -11.47 14.45 10.91
C ALA A 180 -10.56 15.66 10.60
N VAL A 181 -9.40 15.41 9.98
CA VAL A 181 -8.53 16.49 9.48
C VAL A 181 -9.25 17.22 8.35
N THR A 182 -9.45 18.54 8.47
CA THR A 182 -10.10 19.36 7.45
C THR A 182 -9.09 20.02 6.49
N PHE A 183 -9.58 20.77 5.50
CA PHE A 183 -8.69 21.55 4.62
C PHE A 183 -7.97 22.68 5.37
N GLU A 184 -8.61 23.27 6.36
CA GLU A 184 -8.07 24.33 7.20
C GLU A 184 -6.92 23.80 8.07
N ASP A 185 -7.05 22.57 8.57
CA ASP A 185 -6.04 21.92 9.39
C ASP A 185 -4.74 21.64 8.64
N LEU A 186 -4.77 21.57 7.30
CA LEU A 186 -3.60 21.25 6.49
C LEU A 186 -2.43 22.18 6.81
N ASN A 187 -2.68 23.49 6.95
CA ASN A 187 -1.64 24.49 7.20
C ASN A 187 -0.98 24.37 8.59
N SER A 188 -1.54 23.58 9.52
CA SER A 188 -1.02 23.48 10.89
C SER A 188 0.29 22.67 10.96
N ARG A 189 0.33 21.51 10.30
CA ARG A 189 1.43 20.52 10.40
C ARG A 189 1.67 19.81 9.07
N TYR A 190 1.66 20.57 7.98
CA TYR A 190 2.13 20.10 6.67
C TYR A 190 3.66 20.14 6.62
N HIS A 191 4.31 19.03 6.97
CA HIS A 191 5.77 18.97 7.11
C HIS A 191 6.48 18.34 5.90
N THR A 192 5.73 17.88 4.90
CA THR A 192 6.28 17.30 3.67
C THR A 192 6.41 18.34 2.57
N HIS A 193 7.52 18.30 1.84
CA HIS A 193 7.69 19.04 0.58
C HIS A 193 7.23 18.23 -0.64
N CYS A 194 6.97 16.93 -0.46
CA CYS A 194 6.63 16.01 -1.53
C CYS A 194 5.12 15.72 -1.52
N ASP A 195 4.74 14.48 -1.25
CA ASP A 195 3.36 14.05 -1.26
C ASP A 195 2.81 13.85 0.16
N PRO A 196 1.47 14.00 0.34
CA PRO A 196 0.83 13.95 1.65
C PRO A 196 0.79 12.53 2.21
N ARG A 197 1.30 12.34 3.43
CA ARG A 197 1.39 11.04 4.12
C ARG A 197 0.23 10.83 5.08
N LEU A 198 -0.08 9.57 5.36
CA LEU A 198 -0.98 9.21 6.45
C LEU A 198 -0.28 9.45 7.79
N ASN A 199 -0.99 10.04 8.74
CA ASN A 199 -0.51 10.08 10.12
C ASN A 199 -0.74 8.73 10.83
N ALA A 200 -0.23 8.60 12.06
CA ALA A 200 -0.33 7.35 12.84
C ALA A 200 -1.76 6.83 13.00
N SER A 201 -2.72 7.71 13.33
CA SER A 201 -4.12 7.31 13.54
C SER A 201 -4.81 6.87 12.26
N GLN A 202 -4.58 7.58 11.15
CA GLN A 202 -5.10 7.21 9.83
C GLN A 202 -4.49 5.88 9.34
N SER A 203 -3.20 5.69 9.58
CA SER A 203 -2.49 4.45 9.24
C SER A 203 -3.03 3.24 9.99
N LEU A 204 -3.29 3.40 11.30
CA LEU A 204 -3.86 2.36 12.13
C LEU A 204 -5.29 2.00 11.70
N GLU A 205 -6.09 2.99 11.31
CA GLU A 205 -7.43 2.78 10.75
C GLU A 205 -7.39 1.89 9.50
N LEU A 206 -6.46 2.14 8.58
CA LEU A 206 -6.27 1.29 7.40
C LEU A 206 -5.80 -0.12 7.75
N ALA A 207 -4.88 -0.25 8.72
CA ALA A 207 -4.39 -1.55 9.17
C ALA A 207 -5.53 -2.43 9.70
N PHE A 208 -6.44 -1.86 10.51
CA PHE A 208 -7.63 -2.58 10.97
C PHE A 208 -8.56 -2.98 9.82
N ALA A 209 -8.80 -2.09 8.86
CA ALA A 209 -9.65 -2.39 7.70
C ALA A 209 -9.09 -3.55 6.85
N ILE A 210 -7.76 -3.59 6.66
CA ILE A 210 -7.06 -4.67 5.96
C ILE A 210 -7.15 -5.97 6.76
N ALA A 211 -6.87 -5.92 8.07
CA ALA A 211 -6.90 -7.08 8.95
C ALA A 211 -8.30 -7.74 8.98
N GLU A 212 -9.37 -6.93 9.01
CA GLU A 212 -10.74 -7.43 8.95
C GLU A 212 -11.03 -8.18 7.64
N ARG A 213 -10.58 -7.64 6.50
CA ARG A 213 -10.73 -8.28 5.18
C ARG A 213 -9.99 -9.62 5.12
N LEU A 214 -8.74 -9.65 5.57
CA LEU A 214 -7.93 -10.88 5.59
C LEU A 214 -8.55 -11.93 6.52
N ARG A 215 -9.05 -11.53 7.69
CA ARG A 215 -9.74 -12.43 8.63
C ARG A 215 -11.00 -13.04 8.00
N LYS A 216 -11.84 -12.23 7.35
CA LYS A 216 -13.06 -12.70 6.66
C LYS A 216 -12.71 -13.73 5.58
N LYS A 217 -11.68 -13.49 4.77
CA LYS A 217 -11.22 -14.43 3.74
C LYS A 217 -10.78 -15.77 4.36
N ARG A 218 -9.96 -15.73 5.42
CA ARG A 218 -9.48 -16.94 6.10
C ARG A 218 -10.63 -17.78 6.68
N LEU A 219 -11.64 -17.13 7.27
CA LEU A 219 -12.81 -17.83 7.83
C LEU A 219 -13.67 -18.47 6.74
N LYS A 220 -13.87 -17.81 5.59
CA LYS A 220 -14.57 -18.42 4.44
C LYS A 220 -13.83 -19.66 3.94
N SER A 221 -12.52 -19.57 3.69
CA SER A 221 -11.72 -20.70 3.22
C SER A 221 -11.67 -21.88 4.19
N GLY A 222 -11.75 -21.63 5.51
CA GLY A 222 -11.83 -22.70 6.52
C GLY A 222 -13.17 -23.45 6.53
N ASN A 223 -14.28 -22.77 6.21
CA ASN A 223 -15.60 -23.39 6.13
C ASN A 223 -15.79 -24.19 4.84
N ASP A 224 -15.17 -23.79 3.74
CA ASP A 224 -15.22 -24.53 2.47
C ASP A 224 -14.48 -25.87 2.54
N PHE A 225 -13.53 -26.03 3.47
CA PHE A 225 -12.80 -27.29 3.70
C PHE A 225 -13.57 -28.29 4.58
N GLN A 226 -14.68 -27.87 5.18
CA GLN A 226 -15.53 -28.70 6.06
C GLN A 226 -16.82 -29.18 5.38
N ARG A 227 -17.00 -28.90 4.09
CA ARG A 227 -18.17 -29.33 3.29
C ARG A 227 -17.79 -30.37 2.24
#